data_AF-A0ABD3P330-F1
#
_entry.id   AF-A0ABD3P330-F1
#
_cell.length_a   1.000
_cell.length_b   1.000
_cell.length_c   1.000
_cell.angle_alpha   90.00
_cell.angle_beta   90.00
_cell.angle_gamma   90.00
#
_symmetry.space_group_name_H-M   'P 1'
#
loop_
_entity.id
_entity.type
_entity.pdbx_description
1 polymer ?
#
loop_
_entity_poly.entity_id
_entity_poly.type
_entity_poly.pdbx_seq_one_letter_code
_entity_poly.pdbx_strand_id
1 'polypeptide(L)'
;MAFSMYAIQKGKPEHRGGSYFRGRARTYNGLYILAGFTQLAIGAYSLNHFGQGPLPQPISPGVYVVIYFPEISITVGVLQMFPGAIGFSRTLHKTSNVPERNHMFQALCLFTYLSMISMQNLSQIAYAPGGEAAALAPTLACVYFGIAFMPAFLDWKMNRIPENLDGYYDTNNVIDAMVNLKNGESITHSTQRA
;
A
#
# COMPACT_ATOMS: atom_id res chain seq x y z
N MET A 1 7.81 11.99 3.33
CA MET A 1 8.97 12.61 2.64
C MET A 1 9.96 13.28 3.59
N ALA A 2 9.51 13.87 4.71
CA ALA A 2 10.40 14.48 5.71
C ALA A 2 11.57 13.57 6.15
N PHE A 3 11.29 12.31 6.45
CA PHE A 3 12.33 11.38 6.90
C PHE A 3 13.38 11.04 5.82
N SER A 4 13.02 11.04 4.52
CA SER A 4 13.99 10.75 3.45
C SER A 4 14.90 11.94 3.18
N MET A 5 14.36 13.16 3.23
CA MET A 5 15.17 14.38 3.23
C MET A 5 16.10 14.46 4.44
N TYR A 6 15.63 14.06 5.63
CA TYR A 6 16.47 14.02 6.83
C TYR A 6 17.62 13.01 6.73
N ALA A 7 17.40 11.86 6.10
CA ALA A 7 18.46 10.86 5.89
C ALA A 7 19.50 11.32 4.85
N ILE A 8 19.05 12.05 3.82
CA ILE A 8 19.92 12.72 2.85
C ILE A 8 20.74 13.82 3.54
N GLN A 9 20.12 14.63 4.40
CA GLN A 9 20.81 15.66 5.20
C GLN A 9 21.82 15.09 6.20
N LYS A 10 21.62 13.85 6.68
CA LYS A 10 22.56 13.14 7.55
C LYS A 10 23.65 12.37 6.81
N GLY A 11 23.75 12.50 5.49
CA GLY A 11 24.80 11.85 4.69
C GLY A 11 24.70 10.32 4.66
N LYS A 12 23.51 9.75 4.94
CA LYS A 12 23.27 8.29 4.87
C LYS A 12 22.10 7.96 3.92
N PRO A 13 22.20 8.32 2.63
CA PRO A 13 21.15 8.04 1.65
C PRO A 13 20.93 6.53 1.45
N GLU A 14 22.00 5.73 1.56
CA GLU A 14 22.03 4.28 1.30
C GLU A 14 21.03 3.46 2.12
N HIS A 15 20.68 3.90 3.33
CA HIS A 15 19.69 3.21 4.18
C HIS A 15 18.26 3.21 3.61
N ARG A 16 18.02 3.84 2.45
CA ARG A 16 16.72 3.91 1.77
C ARG A 16 16.74 3.41 0.33
N GLY A 17 17.66 2.51 -0.02
CA GLY A 17 17.64 1.83 -1.33
C GLY A 17 16.39 0.98 -1.55
N GLY A 18 16.23 0.41 -2.75
CA GLY A 18 15.07 -0.42 -3.11
C GLY A 18 14.78 -1.56 -2.11
N SER A 19 15.81 -2.14 -1.49
CA SER A 19 15.69 -3.18 -0.45
C SER A 19 14.92 -2.72 0.79
N TYR A 20 15.14 -1.46 1.24
CA TYR A 20 14.41 -0.87 2.37
C TYR A 20 12.89 -0.79 2.08
N PHE A 21 12.53 -0.34 0.88
CA PHE A 21 11.12 -0.25 0.48
C PHE A 21 10.49 -1.62 0.25
N ARG A 22 11.26 -2.61 -0.25
CA ARG A 22 10.83 -4.01 -0.39
C ARG A 22 10.48 -4.63 0.97
N GLY A 23 11.31 -4.41 2.00
CA GLY A 23 11.04 -4.87 3.36
C GLY A 23 9.74 -4.30 3.92
N ARG A 24 9.51 -2.99 3.76
CA ARG A 24 8.25 -2.37 4.18
C ARG A 24 7.06 -2.87 3.37
N ALA A 25 7.22 -3.03 2.06
CA ALA A 25 6.17 -3.57 1.20
C ALA A 25 5.74 -4.97 1.67
N ARG A 26 6.67 -5.83 2.11
CA ARG A 26 6.34 -7.13 2.72
C ARG A 26 5.48 -6.97 3.97
N THR A 27 5.88 -6.10 4.89
CA THR A 27 5.15 -5.87 6.13
C THR A 27 3.74 -5.35 5.87
N TYR A 28 3.57 -4.32 5.01
CA TYR A 28 2.25 -3.75 4.74
C TYR A 28 1.34 -4.71 3.96
N ASN A 29 1.86 -5.45 2.98
CA ASN A 29 1.06 -6.47 2.30
C ASN A 29 0.68 -7.63 3.23
N GLY A 30 1.59 -8.05 4.12
CA GLY A 30 1.29 -9.05 5.15
C GLY A 30 0.22 -8.59 6.14
N LEU A 31 0.32 -7.35 6.63
CA LEU A 31 -0.72 -6.74 7.45
C LEU A 31 -2.06 -6.64 6.72
N TYR A 32 -2.04 -6.40 5.41
CA TYR A 32 -3.26 -6.32 4.61
C TYR A 32 -3.95 -7.68 4.47
N ILE A 33 -3.18 -8.76 4.27
CA ILE A 33 -3.69 -10.13 4.30
C ILE A 33 -4.25 -10.46 5.68
N LEU A 34 -3.52 -10.10 6.75
CA LEU A 34 -3.95 -10.37 8.12
C LEU A 34 -5.26 -9.65 8.45
N ALA A 35 -5.37 -8.36 8.08
CA ALA A 35 -6.59 -7.57 8.25
C ALA A 35 -7.78 -8.22 7.53
N GLY A 36 -7.59 -8.64 6.27
CA GLY A 36 -8.61 -9.34 5.50
C GLY A 36 -9.01 -10.68 6.14
N PHE A 37 -8.04 -11.44 6.64
CA PHE A 37 -8.29 -12.71 7.34
C PHE A 37 -9.08 -12.52 8.63
N THR A 38 -8.70 -11.56 9.47
CA THR A 38 -9.43 -11.26 10.71
C THR A 38 -10.83 -10.76 10.41
N GLN A 39 -11.00 -9.95 9.35
CA GLN A 39 -12.31 -9.46 8.93
C GLN A 39 -13.22 -10.59 8.41
N LEU A 40 -12.64 -11.56 7.69
CA LEU A 40 -13.32 -12.77 7.28
C LEU A 40 -13.70 -13.65 8.48
N ALA A 41 -12.77 -13.86 9.41
CA ALA A 41 -13.00 -14.70 10.59
C ALA A 41 -14.09 -14.13 11.50
N ILE A 42 -14.08 -12.83 11.77
CA ILE A 42 -15.12 -12.16 12.56
C ILE A 42 -16.46 -12.21 11.80
N GLY A 43 -16.47 -11.95 10.49
CA GLY A 43 -17.69 -12.06 9.69
C GLY A 43 -18.28 -13.47 9.70
N ALA A 44 -17.46 -14.51 9.53
CA ALA A 44 -17.90 -15.90 9.58
C ALA A 44 -18.39 -16.32 10.99
N TYR A 45 -17.72 -15.84 12.04
CA TYR A 45 -18.16 -16.04 13.42
C TYR A 45 -19.53 -15.40 13.65
N SER A 46 -19.69 -14.14 13.26
CA SER A 46 -20.95 -13.41 13.43
C SER A 46 -22.10 -14.03 12.65
N LEU A 47 -21.83 -14.53 11.43
CA LEU A 47 -22.82 -15.23 10.62
C LEU A 47 -23.31 -16.52 11.28
N ASN A 48 -22.40 -17.31 11.86
CA ASN A 48 -22.73 -18.57 12.53
C ASN A 48 -23.47 -18.37 13.86
N HIS A 49 -23.16 -17.31 14.61
CA HIS A 49 -23.75 -17.08 15.94
C HIS A 49 -25.04 -16.25 15.91
N PHE A 50 -25.11 -15.26 15.03
CA PHE A 50 -26.20 -14.27 15.03
C PHE A 50 -27.07 -14.31 13.76
N GLY A 51 -26.69 -15.13 12.77
CA GLY A 51 -27.46 -15.33 11.54
C GLY A 51 -27.15 -14.34 10.42
N GLN A 52 -28.01 -14.34 9.41
CA GLN A 52 -27.90 -13.51 8.20
C GLN A 52 -28.59 -12.15 8.39
N GLY A 53 -28.17 -11.17 7.59
CA GLY A 53 -28.81 -9.86 7.54
C GLY A 53 -28.37 -8.91 8.66
N PRO A 54 -29.20 -7.89 8.94
CA PRO A 54 -28.87 -6.83 9.89
C PRO A 54 -28.91 -7.38 11.31
N LEU A 55 -27.76 -7.36 11.99
CA LEU A 55 -27.70 -7.79 13.38
C LEU A 55 -28.48 -6.83 14.28
N PRO A 56 -29.33 -7.33 15.21
CA PRO A 56 -30.16 -6.50 16.08
C PRO A 56 -29.34 -5.66 17.07
N GLN A 57 -28.11 -6.09 17.37
CA GLN A 57 -27.11 -5.24 18.02
C GLN A 57 -25.85 -5.20 17.14
N PRO A 58 -25.42 -4.01 16.69
CA PRO A 58 -24.19 -3.88 15.94
C PRO A 58 -23.01 -4.32 16.79
N ILE A 59 -22.27 -5.33 16.32
CA ILE A 59 -21.02 -5.74 16.96
C ILE A 59 -19.94 -4.78 16.44
N SER A 60 -19.45 -3.90 17.31
CA SER A 60 -18.35 -2.97 17.00
C SER A 60 -17.08 -3.40 17.73
N PRO A 61 -16.27 -4.32 17.18
CA PRO A 61 -15.01 -4.68 17.77
C PRO A 61 -13.98 -3.61 17.38
N GLY A 62 -14.00 -2.46 18.05
CA GLY A 62 -12.97 -1.39 18.14
C GLY A 62 -12.20 -0.98 16.88
N VAL A 63 -11.45 -1.91 16.28
CA VAL A 63 -10.62 -1.75 15.07
C VAL A 63 -11.41 -1.97 13.77
N TYR A 64 -12.51 -2.73 13.81
CA TYR A 64 -13.39 -2.94 12.66
C TYR A 64 -14.69 -2.18 12.83
N VAL A 65 -15.20 -1.62 11.73
CA VAL A 65 -16.52 -0.98 11.71
C VAL A 65 -17.57 -2.00 12.11
N VAL A 66 -18.47 -1.55 12.99
CA VAL A 66 -19.83 -2.05 13.20
C VAL A 66 -20.24 -3.10 12.17
N ILE A 67 -20.10 -4.39 12.52
CA ILE A 67 -20.55 -5.46 11.63
C ILE A 67 -22.07 -5.51 11.75
N TYR A 68 -22.74 -4.70 10.94
CA TYR A 68 -24.18 -4.74 10.79
C TYR A 68 -24.59 -5.91 9.90
N PHE A 69 -23.77 -6.19 8.87
CA PHE A 69 -23.95 -7.30 7.93
C PHE A 69 -22.68 -8.16 7.89
N PRO A 70 -22.73 -9.38 8.46
CA PRO A 70 -21.59 -10.31 8.44
C PRO A 70 -21.10 -10.64 7.02
N GLU A 71 -22.02 -10.71 6.06
CA GLU A 71 -21.75 -10.99 4.63
C GLU A 71 -20.85 -9.94 3.98
N ILE A 72 -21.07 -8.66 4.32
CA ILE A 72 -20.24 -7.55 3.83
C ILE A 72 -18.82 -7.69 4.38
N SER A 73 -18.70 -8.04 5.67
CA SER A 73 -17.39 -8.25 6.31
C SER A 73 -16.62 -9.38 5.63
N ILE A 74 -17.27 -10.51 5.35
CA ILE A 74 -16.65 -11.65 4.65
C ILE A 74 -16.20 -11.24 3.25
N THR A 75 -17.08 -10.61 2.48
CA THR A 75 -16.79 -10.20 1.10
C THR A 75 -15.60 -9.25 1.03
N VAL A 76 -15.57 -8.25 1.92
CA VAL A 76 -14.48 -7.28 1.93
C VAL A 76 -13.18 -7.89 2.47
N GLY A 77 -13.25 -8.80 3.45
CA GLY A 77 -12.09 -9.55 3.92
C GLY A 77 -11.42 -10.35 2.80
N VAL A 78 -12.23 -11.07 2.01
CA VAL A 78 -11.76 -11.79 0.82
C VAL A 78 -11.16 -10.84 -0.21
N LEU A 79 -11.84 -9.73 -0.51
CA LEU A 79 -11.34 -8.72 -1.46
C LEU A 79 -10.02 -8.07 -1.03
N GLN A 80 -9.73 -7.95 0.26
CA GLN A 80 -8.42 -7.46 0.76
C GLN A 80 -7.31 -8.51 0.66
N MET A 81 -7.64 -9.79 0.84
CA MET A 81 -6.65 -10.87 0.77
C MET A 81 -6.04 -11.03 -0.63
N PHE A 82 -6.81 -10.87 -1.70
CA PHE A 82 -6.32 -10.96 -3.08
C PHE A 82 -5.19 -9.96 -3.42
N PRO A 83 -5.39 -8.64 -3.32
CA PRO A 83 -4.33 -7.65 -3.55
C PRO A 83 -3.20 -7.81 -2.54
N GLY A 84 -3.47 -8.18 -1.28
CA GLY A 84 -2.43 -8.47 -0.30
C GLY A 84 -1.51 -9.61 -0.73
N ALA A 85 -2.06 -10.72 -1.22
CA ALA A 85 -1.31 -11.87 -1.72
C ALA A 85 -0.50 -11.54 -2.98
N ILE A 86 -1.10 -10.80 -3.93
CA ILE A 86 -0.40 -10.34 -5.14
C ILE A 86 0.73 -9.38 -4.78
N GLY A 87 0.50 -8.42 -3.88
CA GLY A 87 1.52 -7.50 -3.43
C GLY A 87 2.65 -8.22 -2.70
N PHE A 88 2.33 -9.20 -1.86
CA PHE A 88 3.32 -10.03 -1.18
C PHE A 88 4.18 -10.83 -2.16
N SER A 89 3.58 -11.51 -3.15
CA SER A 89 4.32 -12.27 -4.16
C SER A 89 5.23 -11.38 -5.02
N ARG A 90 4.81 -10.13 -5.30
CA ARG A 90 5.63 -9.12 -5.99
C ARG A 90 6.85 -8.68 -5.18
N THR A 91 6.81 -8.74 -3.85
CA THR A 91 7.98 -8.43 -3.02
C THR A 91 9.00 -9.57 -2.89
N LEU A 92 8.60 -10.80 -3.23
CA LEU A 92 9.49 -11.96 -3.22
C LEU A 92 10.30 -12.04 -4.52
N HIS A 93 9.70 -11.64 -5.63
CA HIS A 93 10.40 -11.54 -6.90
C HIS A 93 11.33 -10.33 -6.89
N LYS A 94 12.61 -10.57 -7.23
CA LYS A 94 13.55 -9.52 -7.53
C LYS A 94 13.20 -9.02 -8.94
N THR A 95 12.27 -8.06 -9.03
CA THR A 95 11.93 -7.45 -10.32
C THR A 95 13.23 -7.01 -10.98
N SER A 96 13.45 -7.51 -12.19
CA SER A 96 14.54 -7.20 -13.11
C SER A 96 14.85 -5.70 -13.07
N ASN A 97 16.10 -5.30 -13.30
CA ASN A 97 16.58 -3.90 -13.29
C ASN A 97 15.88 -2.95 -14.30
N VAL A 98 14.79 -3.38 -14.93
CA VAL A 98 13.95 -2.59 -15.83
C VAL A 98 12.66 -2.25 -15.10
N PRO A 99 12.33 -0.95 -14.90
CA PRO A 99 11.07 -0.54 -14.29
C PRO A 99 9.92 -0.89 -15.23
N GLU A 100 9.35 -2.10 -15.09
CA GLU A 100 8.14 -2.46 -15.79
C GLU A 100 6.99 -1.56 -15.32
N ARG A 101 6.40 -0.84 -16.27
CA ARG A 101 5.33 0.16 -16.06
C ARG A 101 3.98 -0.52 -15.83
N ASN A 102 3.93 -1.47 -14.90
CA ASN A 102 2.72 -2.23 -14.61
C ASN A 102 1.90 -1.52 -13.53
N HIS A 103 0.90 -0.75 -13.97
CA HIS A 103 -0.04 -0.03 -13.10
C HIS A 103 -1.20 -0.90 -12.56
N MET A 104 -1.28 -2.17 -12.97
CA MET A 104 -2.42 -3.04 -12.59
C MET A 104 -2.52 -3.24 -11.08
N PHE A 105 -1.39 -3.35 -10.37
CA PHE A 105 -1.41 -3.51 -8.91
C PHE A 105 -1.97 -2.26 -8.22
N GLN A 106 -1.60 -1.06 -8.69
CA GLN A 106 -2.12 0.20 -8.16
C GLN A 106 -3.63 0.35 -8.43
N ALA A 107 -4.08 -0.04 -9.63
CA ALA A 107 -5.49 -0.04 -9.98
C ALA A 107 -6.30 -1.04 -9.10
N LEU A 108 -5.73 -2.21 -8.81
CA LEU A 108 -6.36 -3.20 -7.93
C LEU A 108 -6.48 -2.69 -6.49
N CYS A 109 -5.45 -2.02 -5.96
CA CYS A 109 -5.50 -1.37 -4.65
C CYS A 109 -6.57 -0.26 -4.59
N LEU A 110 -6.67 0.57 -5.65
CA LEU A 110 -7.69 1.60 -5.77
C LEU A 110 -9.11 0.99 -5.82
N PHE A 111 -9.30 -0.05 -6.62
CA PHE A 111 -10.58 -0.77 -6.69
C PHE A 111 -10.98 -1.30 -5.32
N THR A 112 -10.05 -1.95 -4.62
CA THR A 112 -10.31 -2.52 -3.29
C THR A 112 -10.64 -1.45 -2.27
N TYR A 113 -9.95 -0.29 -2.31
CA TYR A 113 -10.29 0.87 -1.49
C TYR A 113 -11.71 1.37 -1.73
N LEU A 114 -12.12 1.52 -2.99
CA LEU A 114 -13.48 1.96 -3.34
C LEU A 114 -14.54 0.96 -2.89
N SER A 115 -14.28 -0.34 -3.00
CA SER A 115 -15.15 -1.38 -2.47
C SER A 115 -15.25 -1.31 -0.94
N MET A 116 -14.13 -1.13 -0.24
CA MET A 116 -14.09 -0.98 1.23
C MET A 116 -14.91 0.22 1.71
N ILE A 117 -14.76 1.39 1.07
CA ILE A 117 -15.54 2.59 1.44
C ILE A 117 -17.01 2.41 1.11
N SER A 118 -17.35 1.94 -0.08
CA SER A 118 -18.74 1.80 -0.50
C SER A 118 -19.50 0.81 0.38
N MET A 119 -18.90 -0.35 0.63
CA MET A 119 -19.58 -1.42 1.35
C MET A 119 -19.52 -1.26 2.87
N GLN A 120 -18.42 -0.77 3.46
CA GLN A 120 -18.29 -0.71 4.92
C GLN A 120 -18.58 0.66 5.53
N ASN A 121 -18.27 1.76 4.82
CA ASN A 121 -18.54 3.09 5.36
C ASN A 121 -19.92 3.58 4.88
N LEU A 122 -20.12 3.75 3.57
CA LEU A 122 -21.33 4.41 3.06
C LEU A 122 -22.60 3.61 3.36
N SER A 123 -22.59 2.30 3.12
CA SER A 123 -23.80 1.49 3.33
C SER A 123 -24.16 1.38 4.81
N GLN A 124 -23.20 1.08 5.69
CA GLN A 124 -23.50 0.73 7.09
C GLN A 124 -23.90 1.96 7.93
N ILE A 125 -23.34 3.13 7.65
CA ILE A 125 -23.71 4.37 8.36
C ILE A 125 -25.13 4.82 8.03
N ALA A 126 -25.55 4.64 6.77
CA ALA A 126 -26.88 5.03 6.32
C ALA A 126 -28.01 4.26 7.03
N TYR A 127 -27.73 3.07 7.58
CA TYR A 127 -28.73 2.22 8.24
C TYR A 127 -28.90 2.47 9.74
N ALA A 128 -27.98 3.19 10.40
CA ALA A 128 -28.04 3.43 11.85
C ALA A 128 -28.42 4.90 12.16
N PRO A 129 -29.72 5.23 12.34
CA PRO A 129 -30.13 6.58 12.71
C PRO A 129 -29.61 6.95 14.10
N GLY A 130 -28.78 8.01 14.19
CA GLY A 130 -28.29 8.58 15.46
C GLY A 130 -27.11 7.87 16.13
N GLY A 131 -26.44 6.94 15.45
CA GLY A 131 -25.36 6.13 16.04
C GLY A 131 -23.98 6.81 16.06
N GLU A 132 -23.19 6.52 17.09
CA GLU A 132 -21.79 6.96 17.25
C GLU A 132 -20.88 6.57 16.05
N ALA A 133 -21.26 5.54 15.29
CA ALA A 133 -20.56 5.07 14.10
C ALA A 133 -20.46 6.12 12.97
N ALA A 134 -21.43 7.03 12.86
CA ALA A 134 -21.41 8.09 11.85
C ALA A 134 -20.23 9.06 12.08
N ALA A 135 -19.88 9.32 13.34
CA ALA A 135 -18.74 10.19 13.68
C ALA A 135 -17.38 9.51 13.42
N LEU A 136 -17.32 8.18 13.44
CA LEU A 136 -16.09 7.42 13.18
C LEU A 136 -15.78 7.25 11.69
N ALA A 137 -16.78 7.44 10.83
CA ALA A 137 -16.69 7.25 9.39
C ALA A 137 -15.49 7.93 8.69
N PRO A 138 -15.18 9.22 8.98
CA PRO A 138 -14.07 9.89 8.31
C PRO A 138 -12.72 9.30 8.73
N THR A 139 -12.56 8.97 10.01
CA THR A 139 -11.35 8.32 10.54
C THR A 139 -11.14 6.95 9.88
N LEU A 140 -12.22 6.18 9.71
CA LEU A 140 -12.17 4.87 9.06
C LEU A 140 -11.83 4.96 7.58
N ALA A 141 -12.39 5.94 6.86
CA ALA A 141 -12.00 6.20 5.47
C ALA A 141 -10.49 6.51 5.36
N CYS A 142 -9.94 7.29 6.29
CA CYS A 142 -8.50 7.56 6.36
C CYS A 142 -7.66 6.31 6.67
N VAL A 143 -8.12 5.45 7.59
CA VAL A 143 -7.46 4.17 7.90
C VAL A 143 -7.45 3.26 6.67
N TYR A 144 -8.59 3.12 6.00
CA TYR A 144 -8.69 2.34 4.76
C TYR A 144 -7.84 2.92 3.63
N PHE A 145 -7.71 4.24 3.55
CA PHE A 145 -6.81 4.89 2.62
C PHE A 145 -5.36 4.48 2.89
N GLY A 146 -4.93 4.57 4.16
CA GLY A 146 -3.58 4.16 4.56
C GLY A 146 -3.30 2.69 4.26
N ILE A 147 -4.24 1.81 4.60
CA ILE A 147 -4.09 0.37 4.41
C ILE A 147 -4.07 -0.02 2.93
N ALA A 148 -4.94 0.55 2.09
CA ALA A 148 -5.03 0.18 0.67
C ALA A 148 -3.94 0.82 -0.20
N PHE A 149 -3.56 2.08 0.06
CA PHE A 149 -2.60 2.79 -0.79
C PHE A 149 -1.14 2.67 -0.34
N MET A 150 -0.86 2.33 0.93
CA MET A 150 0.53 2.13 1.36
C MET A 150 1.23 0.98 0.58
N PRO A 151 0.59 -0.17 0.33
CA PRO A 151 1.13 -1.20 -0.56
C PRO A 151 1.41 -0.69 -1.97
N ALA A 152 0.48 0.05 -2.57
CA ALA A 152 0.63 0.60 -3.92
C ALA A 152 1.79 1.62 -4.01
N PHE A 153 1.93 2.47 -3.00
CA PHE A 153 3.02 3.44 -2.90
C PHE A 153 4.38 2.75 -2.74
N LEU A 154 4.46 1.71 -1.91
CA LEU A 154 5.70 0.98 -1.69
C LEU A 154 6.09 0.10 -2.88
N ASP A 155 5.12 -0.48 -3.59
CA ASP A 155 5.35 -1.17 -4.87
C ASP A 155 5.94 -0.22 -5.91
N TRP A 156 5.38 0.99 -6.05
CA TRP A 156 5.93 2.01 -6.94
C TRP A 156 7.38 2.39 -6.57
N LYS A 157 7.67 2.56 -5.27
CA LYS A 157 9.02 2.89 -4.79
C LYS A 157 10.02 1.75 -4.98
N MET A 158 9.62 0.53 -4.66
CA MET A 158 10.44 -0.66 -4.81
C MET A 158 10.90 -0.86 -6.27
N ASN A 159 10.06 -0.51 -7.24
CA ASN A 159 10.34 -0.70 -8.66
C ASN A 159 11.04 0.49 -9.34
N ARG A 160 11.20 1.64 -8.65
CA ARG A 160 11.80 2.86 -9.23
C ARG A 160 13.04 3.37 -8.52
N ILE A 161 13.33 2.86 -7.32
CA ILE A 161 14.50 3.26 -6.54
C ILE A 161 15.55 2.14 -6.69
N PRO A 162 16.76 2.44 -7.18
CA PRO A 162 17.80 1.44 -7.35
C PRO A 162 18.24 0.86 -5.99
N GLU A 163 18.81 -0.36 -6.02
CA GLU A 163 19.33 -1.01 -4.81
C GLU A 163 20.54 -0.25 -4.25
N ASN A 164 21.38 0.32 -5.13
CA ASN A 164 22.47 1.23 -4.77
C ASN A 164 22.08 2.67 -5.14
N LEU A 165 22.31 3.61 -4.21
CA LEU A 165 21.99 5.03 -4.35
C LEU A 165 23.22 5.88 -4.71
N ASP A 166 24.40 5.28 -4.90
CA ASP A 166 25.61 5.96 -5.38
C ASP A 166 25.31 6.72 -6.68
N GLY A 167 25.51 8.05 -6.64
CA GLY A 167 25.26 8.94 -7.79
C GLY A 167 23.78 9.21 -8.12
N TYR A 168 22.82 8.53 -7.49
CA TYR A 168 21.38 8.69 -7.82
C TYR A 168 20.81 10.06 -7.43
N TYR A 169 21.38 10.69 -6.41
CA TYR A 169 21.02 12.04 -5.95
C TYR A 169 22.08 13.10 -6.29
N ASP A 170 23.13 12.73 -7.01
CA ASP A 170 24.21 13.65 -7.34
C ASP A 170 23.82 14.47 -8.57
N THR A 171 23.21 15.63 -8.31
CA THR A 171 22.76 16.59 -9.33
C THR A 171 23.90 17.09 -10.22
N ASN A 172 25.16 16.95 -9.80
CA ASN A 172 26.32 17.39 -10.57
C ASN A 172 26.53 16.52 -11.82
N ASN A 173 26.30 15.22 -11.75
CA ASN A 173 26.46 14.32 -12.91
C ASN A 173 25.41 14.55 -14.01
N VAL A 174 24.21 15.01 -13.65
CA VAL A 174 23.15 15.32 -14.62
C VAL A 174 23.41 16.66 -15.30
N ILE A 175 23.88 17.66 -14.56
CA ILE A 175 24.27 18.96 -15.11
C ILE A 175 25.51 18.79 -16.01
N ASP A 176 26.52 18.04 -15.59
CA ASP A 176 27.72 17.78 -16.39
C ASP A 176 27.41 16.94 -17.64
N ALA A 177 26.53 15.94 -17.53
CA ALA A 177 26.06 15.18 -18.71
C ALA A 177 25.25 16.05 -19.68
N MET A 178 24.43 16.97 -19.18
CA MET A 178 23.68 17.91 -20.02
C MET A 178 24.59 18.97 -20.65
N VAL A 179 25.64 19.43 -19.96
CA VAL A 179 26.65 20.35 -20.50
C VAL A 179 27.50 19.67 -21.58
N ASN A 180 27.93 18.43 -21.36
CA ASN A 180 28.71 17.66 -22.33
C ASN A 180 27.90 17.30 -23.59
N LEU A 181 26.61 17.00 -23.45
CA LEU A 181 25.70 16.82 -24.60
C LEU A 181 25.47 18.13 -25.37
N LYS A 182 25.43 19.28 -24.69
CA LYS A 182 25.29 20.59 -25.33
C LYS A 182 26.56 21.02 -26.07
N ASN A 183 27.72 20.52 -25.64
CA ASN A 183 29.03 20.81 -26.22
C ASN A 183 29.46 19.77 -27.28
N GLY A 184 28.65 18.74 -27.55
CA GLY A 184 28.90 17.78 -28.63
C GLY A 184 30.02 16.76 -28.36
N GLU A 185 30.47 16.60 -27.12
CA GLU A 185 31.50 15.61 -26.79
C GLU A 185 30.86 14.24 -26.49
N SER A 186 31.13 13.28 -27.39
CA SER A 186 30.75 11.87 -27.25
C SER A 186 31.43 11.25 -26.04
N ILE A 187 30.65 10.77 -25.07
CA ILE A 187 31.14 9.97 -23.94
C ILE A 187 31.65 8.62 -24.46
N THR A 188 32.96 8.53 -24.72
CA THR A 188 33.64 7.25 -24.91
C THR A 188 33.78 6.58 -23.54
N HIS A 189 33.08 5.45 -23.37
CA HIS A 189 33.23 4.54 -22.23
C HIS A 189 34.71 4.14 -22.05
N SER A 190 35.38 4.68 -21.03
CA SER A 190 36.58 4.06 -20.45
C SER A 190 36.18 3.23 -19.24
N THR A 191 35.79 1.99 -19.51
CA THR A 191 35.84 0.92 -18.49
C THR A 191 37.32 0.68 -18.16
N GLN A 192 37.85 1.31 -17.12
CA GLN A 192 39.12 0.89 -16.52
C GLN A 192 38.90 0.25 -15.16
N ARG A 193 39.21 -1.04 -15.16
CA ARG A 193 39.41 -1.92 -14.01
C ARG A 193 40.51 -1.36 -13.09
N ALA A 194 40.26 -1.41 -11.80
CA ALA A 194 41.17 -1.95 -10.78
C ALA A 194 40.35 -2.30 -9.54
#